data_AF-A0A7W1AI12-F1
#
_entry.id   AF-A0A7W1AI12-F1
#
_cell.length_a   1.000
_cell.length_b   1.000
_cell.length_c   1.000
_cell.angle_alpha   90.00
_cell.angle_beta   90.00
_cell.angle_gamma   90.00
#
_symmetry.space_group_name_H-M   'P 1'
#
loop_
_entity.id
_entity.type
_entity.pdbx_description
1 polymer ?
#
loop_
_entity_poly.entity_id
_entity_poly.type
_entity_poly.pdbx_seq_one_letter_code
_entity_poly.pdbx_strand_id
1 'polypeptide(L)'
;MRGYWFVIIAVACGPSGKSSEIPKSNKPLTPQEIVKRSSLAIVRVEAQGPDGEQFGTGFIVDKSGIVATNFHVIAGTSDIKIKLNDGTHYPVLNVLNVDPMRDLVIVKFKPDRDMPTLRLGDSSKVSTGEKIVAIGNPLGVFENTVSEGLISSIREVCSTKDVSENNPSCPGELTLLQISAPISQGSSGGPLFNVVGEVVGVTTAIIAQGQLINFAMPANYLKPLLLKQEPITLEDFAKATKKDGGGGGGGKLDRAPYAKDGFAVAVYDGCKADQIADVVKSIEDAIEIGAPLYNRGDIEACYRIYEGVARKVEQSGACKGVRGVFGDVLLKVEPMADFKGKAWAMRDTFDGLLIAAKKWASNKPTKK
;
A
#
# COMPACT_ATOMS: atom_id res chain seq x y z
N MET A 1 -2.09 85.85 21.19
CA MET A 1 -2.14 84.64 22.02
C MET A 1 -2.58 83.48 21.13
N ARG A 2 -1.66 82.58 20.76
CA ARG A 2 -1.91 81.42 19.87
C ARG A 2 -2.29 80.21 20.73
N GLY A 3 -3.48 79.66 20.54
CA GLY A 3 -3.94 78.44 21.20
C GLY A 3 -3.35 77.19 20.54
N TYR A 4 -2.69 76.35 21.33
CA TYR A 4 -2.23 75.02 20.93
C TYR A 4 -3.37 74.01 21.13
N TRP A 5 -3.71 73.28 20.08
CA TRP A 5 -4.58 72.10 20.14
C TRP A 5 -3.68 70.86 20.22
N PHE A 6 -3.66 70.18 21.36
CA PHE A 6 -2.98 68.90 21.53
C PHE A 6 -3.84 67.80 20.90
N VAL A 7 -3.36 67.19 19.82
CA VAL A 7 -3.92 65.94 19.28
C VAL A 7 -3.33 64.77 20.06
N ILE A 8 -4.15 64.13 20.90
CA ILE A 8 -3.81 62.87 21.56
C ILE A 8 -3.91 61.76 20.51
N ILE A 9 -2.77 61.24 20.04
CA ILE A 9 -2.73 60.03 19.23
C ILE A 9 -2.89 58.84 20.19
N ALA A 10 -4.08 58.27 20.22
CA ALA A 10 -4.32 56.98 20.85
C ALA A 10 -3.65 55.88 20.01
N VAL A 11 -2.51 55.37 20.49
CA VAL A 11 -1.89 54.16 19.94
C VAL A 11 -2.75 52.98 20.37
N ALA A 12 -3.63 52.54 19.49
CA ALA A 12 -4.37 51.29 19.65
C ALA A 12 -3.39 50.12 19.49
N CYS A 13 -3.08 49.45 20.61
CA CYS A 13 -2.35 48.19 20.61
C CYS A 13 -3.22 47.12 19.95
N GLY A 14 -2.97 46.85 18.67
CA GLY A 14 -3.64 45.77 17.94
C GLY A 14 -3.21 44.40 18.49
N PRO A 15 -4.13 43.42 18.64
CA PRO A 15 -3.75 42.11 19.12
C PRO A 15 -2.87 41.39 18.09
N SER A 16 -1.74 40.91 18.58
CA SER A 16 -0.78 40.02 17.93
C SER A 16 -1.45 38.90 17.14
N GLY A 17 -0.92 38.64 15.94
CA GLY A 17 -1.44 37.71 14.94
C GLY A 17 -1.86 36.35 15.53
N LYS A 18 -3.15 36.05 15.38
CA LYS A 18 -3.68 34.72 15.64
C LYS A 18 -3.16 33.77 14.56
N SER A 19 -2.50 32.71 15.01
CA SER A 19 -2.36 31.44 14.30
C SER A 19 -3.63 31.15 13.49
N SER A 20 -3.47 31.04 12.16
CA SER A 20 -4.54 30.65 11.23
C SER A 20 -4.93 29.19 11.46
N GLU A 21 -5.69 28.92 12.52
CA GLU A 21 -6.52 27.72 12.56
C GLU A 21 -7.69 27.92 11.61
N ILE A 22 -7.89 26.95 10.71
CA ILE A 22 -8.99 26.95 9.75
C ILE A 22 -10.33 26.99 10.52
N PRO A 23 -11.22 27.98 10.27
CA PRO A 23 -12.53 28.05 10.92
C PRO A 23 -13.37 26.81 10.61
N LYS A 24 -14.01 26.21 11.63
CA LYS A 24 -15.01 25.15 11.46
C LYS A 24 -16.22 25.71 10.73
N SER A 25 -16.23 25.61 9.40
CA SER A 25 -17.42 25.86 8.60
C SER A 25 -18.30 24.62 8.66
N ASN A 26 -19.53 24.74 9.16
CA ASN A 26 -20.53 23.68 9.11
C ASN A 26 -21.13 23.47 7.71
N LYS A 27 -20.66 24.22 6.69
CA LYS A 27 -21.09 24.05 5.31
C LYS A 27 -20.16 23.03 4.64
N PRO A 28 -20.70 22.01 3.94
CA PRO A 28 -19.90 21.14 3.08
C PRO A 28 -19.07 21.97 2.10
N LEU A 29 -17.76 21.74 2.12
CA LEU A 29 -16.80 22.28 1.18
C LEU A 29 -16.87 21.49 -0.14
N THR A 30 -16.65 22.20 -1.24
CA THR A 30 -16.40 21.59 -2.53
C THR A 30 -15.01 20.94 -2.57
N PRO A 31 -14.76 19.95 -3.44
CA PRO A 31 -13.42 19.40 -3.63
C PRO A 31 -12.37 20.48 -3.93
N GLN A 32 -12.71 21.49 -4.73
CA GLN A 32 -11.83 22.61 -5.04
C GLN A 32 -11.43 23.42 -3.79
N GLU A 33 -12.38 23.65 -2.87
CA GLU A 33 -12.11 24.35 -1.62
C GLU A 33 -11.24 23.53 -0.67
N ILE A 34 -11.46 22.21 -0.62
CA ILE A 34 -10.61 21.29 0.16
C ILE A 34 -9.17 21.39 -0.36
N VAL A 35 -8.96 21.19 -1.66
CA VAL A 35 -7.63 21.25 -2.31
C VAL A 35 -6.93 22.58 -2.06
N LYS A 36 -7.65 23.70 -2.21
CA LYS A 36 -7.10 25.05 -1.98
C LYS A 36 -6.62 25.24 -0.54
N ARG A 37 -7.28 24.60 0.43
CA ARG A 37 -6.93 24.70 1.86
C ARG A 37 -5.88 23.69 2.30
N SER A 38 -5.82 22.53 1.64
CA SER A 38 -5.04 21.39 2.13
C SER A 38 -3.75 21.11 1.35
N SER A 39 -3.69 21.44 0.05
CA SER A 39 -2.60 21.04 -0.84
C SER A 39 -1.21 21.29 -0.27
N LEU A 40 -0.94 22.49 0.27
CA LEU A 40 0.38 22.84 0.82
C LEU A 40 0.83 22.00 2.03
N ALA A 41 -0.10 21.32 2.71
CA ALA A 41 0.20 20.42 3.81
C ALA A 41 0.35 18.95 3.37
N ILE A 42 0.15 18.66 2.08
CA ILE A 42 0.33 17.34 1.49
C ILE A 42 1.73 17.30 0.89
N VAL A 43 2.45 16.22 1.16
CA VAL A 43 3.87 16.08 0.82
C VAL A 43 4.11 14.76 0.10
N ARG A 44 5.18 14.71 -0.70
CA ARG A 44 5.70 13.46 -1.23
C ARG A 44 6.70 12.89 -0.24
N VAL A 45 6.55 11.61 0.06
CA VAL A 45 7.48 10.85 0.90
C VAL A 45 8.33 10.01 -0.04
N GLU A 46 9.64 10.17 0.06
CA GLU A 46 10.63 9.50 -0.77
C GLU A 46 11.50 8.63 0.13
N ALA A 47 11.64 7.36 -0.21
CA ALA A 47 12.41 6.40 0.56
C ALA A 47 13.34 5.64 -0.40
N GLN A 48 14.65 5.76 -0.19
CA GLN A 48 15.64 5.08 -1.03
C GLN A 48 15.99 3.73 -0.40
N GLY A 49 15.40 2.65 -0.90
CA GLY A 49 15.67 1.30 -0.45
C GLY A 49 16.79 0.61 -1.25
N PRO A 50 17.25 -0.58 -0.81
CA PRO A 50 18.17 -1.43 -1.58
C PRO A 50 17.60 -1.84 -2.95
N ASP A 51 16.28 -1.99 -3.04
CA ASP A 51 15.56 -2.43 -4.25
C ASP A 51 15.15 -1.25 -5.16
N GLY A 52 15.59 -0.03 -4.85
CA GLY A 52 15.28 1.19 -5.60
C GLY A 52 14.51 2.22 -4.78
N GLU A 53 14.09 3.27 -5.49
CA GLU A 53 13.35 4.39 -4.91
C GLU A 53 11.86 4.03 -4.74
N GLN A 54 11.33 4.27 -3.54
CA GLN A 54 9.92 4.12 -3.20
C GLN A 54 9.31 5.49 -2.95
N PHE A 55 8.08 5.67 -3.43
CA PHE A 55 7.35 6.92 -3.29
C PHE A 55 5.99 6.68 -2.67
N GLY A 56 5.61 7.59 -1.78
CA GLY A 56 4.28 7.69 -1.24
C GLY A 56 3.85 9.15 -1.06
N THR A 57 2.68 9.29 -0.47
CA THR A 57 2.13 10.56 -0.02
C THR A 57 2.20 10.60 1.50
N GLY A 58 2.39 11.78 2.06
CA GLY A 58 2.15 12.03 3.46
C GLY A 58 1.42 13.35 3.63
N PHE A 59 1.05 13.66 4.86
CA PHE A 59 0.50 14.96 5.19
C PHE A 59 0.96 15.45 6.55
N ILE A 60 1.15 16.77 6.63
CA ILE A 60 1.65 17.45 7.81
C ILE A 60 0.51 17.61 8.81
N VAL A 61 0.70 17.10 10.03
CA VAL A 61 -0.28 17.15 11.12
C VAL A 61 0.11 18.13 12.23
N ASP A 62 1.37 18.57 12.26
CA ASP A 62 1.86 19.61 13.17
C ASP A 62 2.82 20.57 12.48
N LYS A 63 2.72 21.87 12.83
CA LYS A 63 3.44 22.97 12.18
C LYS A 63 4.95 22.82 12.27
N SER A 64 5.43 22.10 13.27
CA SER A 64 6.84 21.85 13.47
C SER A 64 7.42 20.81 12.50
N GLY A 65 6.63 20.22 11.59
CA GLY A 65 7.09 19.25 10.59
C GLY A 65 6.82 17.79 10.95
N ILE A 66 5.72 17.52 11.66
CA ILE A 66 5.27 16.13 11.91
C ILE A 66 4.39 15.68 10.74
N VAL A 67 4.72 14.54 10.15
CA VAL A 67 4.05 13.99 8.97
C VAL A 67 3.48 12.61 9.29
N ALA A 68 2.23 12.37 8.92
CA ALA A 68 1.64 11.05 8.86
C ALA A 68 1.76 10.47 7.45
N THR A 69 2.08 9.18 7.34
CA THR A 69 2.11 8.42 6.08
C THR A 69 1.92 6.92 6.38
N ASN A 70 2.05 6.06 5.37
CA ASN A 70 2.02 4.62 5.57
C ASN A 70 3.38 4.05 5.97
N PHE A 71 3.36 3.02 6.82
CA PHE A 71 4.57 2.34 7.29
C PHE A 71 5.34 1.70 6.13
N HIS A 72 4.66 1.01 5.21
CA HIS A 72 5.31 0.31 4.11
C HIS A 72 6.06 1.24 3.15
N VAL A 73 5.72 2.53 3.10
CA VAL A 73 6.36 3.50 2.20
C VAL A 73 7.83 3.72 2.57
N ILE A 74 8.16 3.65 3.88
CA ILE A 74 9.50 4.00 4.38
C ILE A 74 10.24 2.82 5.02
N ALA A 75 9.58 1.69 5.21
CA ALA A 75 10.15 0.52 5.88
C ALA A 75 11.43 0.00 5.19
N GLY A 76 12.41 -0.42 5.99
CA GLY A 76 13.64 -1.04 5.52
C GLY A 76 14.74 -0.08 5.05
N THR A 77 14.53 1.23 5.15
CA THR A 77 15.56 2.24 4.80
C THR A 77 15.68 3.35 5.84
N SER A 78 16.88 3.94 5.87
CA SER A 78 17.22 5.13 6.65
C SER A 78 17.33 6.39 5.79
N ASP A 79 17.30 6.28 4.45
CA ASP A 79 17.32 7.44 3.54
C ASP A 79 15.88 7.78 3.17
N ILE A 80 15.31 8.70 3.95
CA ILE A 80 13.92 9.14 3.82
C ILE A 80 13.89 10.66 3.71
N LYS A 81 13.19 11.17 2.70
CA LYS A 81 13.03 12.61 2.43
C LYS A 81 11.56 12.97 2.30
N ILE A 82 11.25 14.17 2.74
CA ILE A 82 9.95 14.83 2.53
C ILE A 82 10.14 15.91 1.48
N LYS A 83 9.43 15.78 0.36
CA LYS A 83 9.36 16.82 -0.66
C LYS A 83 8.05 17.60 -0.54
N LEU A 84 8.17 18.92 -0.41
CA LEU A 84 7.05 19.85 -0.40
C LEU A 84 6.59 20.18 -1.82
N ASN A 85 5.39 20.74 -1.96
CA ASN A 85 4.84 21.18 -3.25
C ASN A 85 5.63 22.31 -3.95
N ASP A 86 6.44 23.05 -3.21
CA ASP A 86 7.34 24.06 -3.80
C ASP A 86 8.66 23.45 -4.32
N GLY A 87 8.81 22.12 -4.23
CA GLY A 87 9.98 21.36 -4.65
C GLY A 87 11.08 21.28 -3.58
N THR A 88 10.92 21.92 -2.42
CA THR A 88 11.89 21.83 -1.33
C THR A 88 11.92 20.43 -0.74
N HIS A 89 13.13 19.91 -0.48
CA HIS A 89 13.32 18.61 0.15
C HIS A 89 13.88 18.78 1.57
N TYR A 90 13.34 18.02 2.51
CA TYR A 90 13.84 17.93 3.87
C TYR A 90 14.18 16.47 4.20
N PRO A 91 15.35 16.19 4.78
CA PRO A 91 15.61 14.87 5.34
C PRO A 91 14.69 14.65 6.54
N VAL A 92 14.19 13.42 6.68
CA VAL A 92 13.56 12.99 7.93
C VAL A 92 14.63 12.89 9.02
N LEU A 93 14.30 13.33 10.23
CA LEU A 93 15.20 13.30 11.39
C LEU A 93 15.03 12.05 12.22
N ASN A 94 13.78 11.60 12.39
CA ASN A 94 13.43 10.43 13.18
C ASN A 94 12.03 9.93 12.80
N VAL A 95 11.80 8.67 13.11
CA VAL A 95 10.46 8.09 13.16
C VAL A 95 9.96 8.30 14.58
N LEU A 96 8.84 9.01 14.73
CA LEU A 96 8.27 9.31 16.04
C LEU A 96 7.58 8.08 16.61
N ASN A 97 6.64 7.50 15.85
CA ASN A 97 5.87 6.32 16.24
C ASN A 97 5.53 5.49 15.00
N VAL A 98 5.33 4.19 15.20
CA VAL A 98 4.90 3.24 14.17
C VAL A 98 3.71 2.43 14.64
N ASP A 99 2.85 2.03 13.70
CA ASP A 99 1.87 0.97 13.88
C ASP A 99 1.92 0.07 12.63
N PRO A 100 2.81 -0.93 12.61
CA PRO A 100 2.97 -1.80 11.45
C PRO A 100 1.70 -2.61 11.13
N MET A 101 0.93 -2.99 12.16
CA MET A 101 -0.34 -3.73 12.00
C MET A 101 -1.37 -2.93 11.24
N ARG A 102 -1.37 -1.61 11.43
CA ARG A 102 -2.28 -0.67 10.77
C ARG A 102 -1.62 0.06 9.60
N ASP A 103 -0.41 -0.33 9.21
CA ASP A 103 0.36 0.30 8.14
C ASP A 103 0.50 1.83 8.30
N LEU A 104 0.71 2.32 9.52
CA LEU A 104 0.85 3.76 9.80
C LEU A 104 2.21 4.09 10.41
N VAL A 105 2.73 5.26 10.06
CA VAL A 105 3.95 5.80 10.65
C VAL A 105 3.90 7.31 10.74
N ILE A 106 4.46 7.83 11.83
CA ILE A 106 4.64 9.26 12.06
C ILE A 106 6.13 9.57 11.96
N VAL A 107 6.49 10.50 11.09
CA VAL A 107 7.88 10.94 10.89
C VAL A 107 8.03 12.43 11.19
N LYS A 108 9.26 12.84 11.46
CA LYS A 108 9.61 14.22 11.78
C LYS A 108 10.65 14.75 10.80
N PHE A 109 10.39 15.92 10.24
CA PHE A 109 11.43 16.76 9.62
C PHE A 109 11.51 18.11 10.35
N LYS A 110 12.54 18.91 10.04
CA LYS A 110 12.70 20.26 10.60
C LYS A 110 12.52 21.29 9.47
N PRO A 111 11.36 21.98 9.41
CA PRO A 111 11.14 23.03 8.43
C PRO A 111 11.84 24.32 8.83
N ASP A 112 12.14 25.18 7.85
CA ASP A 112 12.68 26.52 8.10
C ASP A 112 11.61 27.53 8.58
N ARG A 113 10.33 27.14 8.54
CA ARG A 113 9.17 27.94 8.92
C ARG A 113 8.02 27.05 9.41
N ASP A 114 7.04 27.65 10.10
CA ASP A 114 5.81 26.96 10.45
C ASP A 114 5.12 26.39 9.19
N MET A 115 4.73 25.11 9.27
CA MET A 115 4.09 24.41 8.17
C MET A 115 2.56 24.50 8.24
N PRO A 116 1.86 24.53 7.09
CA PRO A 116 0.43 24.31 7.06
C PRO A 116 0.15 22.87 7.51
N THR A 117 -0.96 22.69 8.23
CA THR A 117 -1.32 21.41 8.85
C THR A 117 -2.73 20.99 8.47
N LEU A 118 -2.93 19.69 8.35
CA LEU A 118 -4.26 19.10 8.23
C LEU A 118 -4.82 18.70 9.59
N ARG A 119 -6.13 18.88 9.74
CA ARG A 119 -6.86 18.48 10.95
C ARG A 119 -7.36 17.06 10.77
N LEU A 120 -7.11 16.21 11.78
CA LEU A 120 -7.74 14.91 11.86
C LEU A 120 -9.19 15.05 12.29
N GLY A 121 -10.09 14.41 11.56
CA GLY A 121 -11.50 14.29 11.89
C GLY A 121 -11.77 13.16 12.89
N ASP A 122 -13.03 12.75 12.96
CA ASP A 122 -13.45 11.60 13.75
C ASP A 122 -13.91 10.47 12.83
N SER A 123 -12.99 9.55 12.53
CA SER A 123 -13.25 8.48 11.56
C SER A 123 -14.22 7.41 12.07
N SER A 124 -14.62 7.41 13.35
CA SER A 124 -15.68 6.52 13.85
C SER A 124 -17.09 7.03 13.53
N LYS A 125 -17.21 8.26 13.02
CA LYS A 125 -18.49 8.86 12.61
C LYS A 125 -18.74 8.78 11.11
N VAL A 126 -17.77 8.31 10.33
CA VAL A 126 -17.95 8.13 8.89
C VAL A 126 -18.99 7.04 8.64
N SER A 127 -19.78 7.21 7.58
CA SER A 127 -20.81 6.26 7.21
C SER A 127 -20.70 5.87 5.73
N THR A 128 -21.12 4.64 5.41
CA THR A 128 -21.26 4.20 4.03
C THR A 128 -22.12 5.19 3.24
N GLY A 129 -21.68 5.56 2.04
CA GLY A 129 -22.30 6.56 1.18
C GLY A 129 -21.84 8.01 1.42
N GLU A 130 -21.03 8.26 2.45
CA GLU A 130 -20.46 9.59 2.68
C GLU A 130 -19.47 9.96 1.58
N LYS A 131 -19.56 11.20 1.08
CA LYS A 131 -18.63 11.72 0.07
C LYS A 131 -17.26 11.96 0.67
N ILE A 132 -16.25 11.56 -0.09
CA ILE A 132 -14.84 11.76 0.28
C ILE A 132 -14.03 12.32 -0.88
N VAL A 133 -12.91 12.95 -0.53
CA VAL A 133 -11.90 13.41 -1.48
C VAL A 133 -10.56 12.84 -1.05
N ALA A 134 -9.90 12.09 -1.93
CA ALA A 134 -8.52 11.66 -1.72
C ALA A 134 -7.57 12.56 -2.51
N ILE A 135 -6.47 12.95 -1.88
CA ILE A 135 -5.41 13.72 -2.54
C ILE A 135 -4.08 13.02 -2.30
N GLY A 136 -3.30 12.81 -3.36
CA GLY A 136 -1.97 12.23 -3.23
C GLY A 136 -1.10 12.43 -4.45
N ASN A 137 0.06 11.77 -4.45
CA ASN A 137 1.12 11.93 -5.43
C ASN A 137 1.34 10.63 -6.24
N PRO A 138 0.41 10.24 -7.12
CA PRO A 138 0.49 8.96 -7.82
C PRO A 138 1.72 8.86 -8.72
N LEU A 139 2.27 7.65 -8.76
CA LEU A 139 3.46 7.23 -9.50
C LEU A 139 4.72 8.05 -9.17
N GLY A 140 4.69 8.86 -8.10
CA GLY A 140 5.77 9.77 -7.76
C GLY A 140 5.95 10.93 -8.75
N VAL A 141 5.23 11.00 -9.86
CA VAL A 141 5.43 12.03 -10.91
C VAL A 141 4.29 13.04 -11.00
N PHE A 142 3.12 12.73 -10.47
CA PHE A 142 1.97 13.62 -10.50
C PHE A 142 1.70 14.14 -9.09
N GLU A 143 1.94 15.43 -8.86
CA GLU A 143 1.75 16.04 -7.54
C GLU A 143 0.29 16.46 -7.31
N ASN A 144 -0.21 16.29 -6.08
CA ASN A 144 -1.56 16.69 -5.66
C ASN A 144 -2.69 16.23 -6.59
N THR A 145 -2.63 14.99 -7.08
CA THR A 145 -3.74 14.40 -7.82
C THR A 145 -4.95 14.25 -6.92
N VAL A 146 -6.07 14.81 -7.36
CA VAL A 146 -7.34 14.85 -6.61
C VAL A 146 -8.30 13.84 -7.19
N SER A 147 -8.93 13.05 -6.33
CA SER A 147 -9.99 12.11 -6.70
C SER A 147 -11.16 12.23 -5.72
N GLU A 148 -12.39 12.21 -6.24
CA GLU A 148 -13.61 12.17 -5.44
C GLU A 148 -14.21 10.75 -5.48
N GLY A 149 -14.91 10.38 -4.41
CA GLY A 149 -15.61 9.11 -4.31
C GLY A 149 -16.49 9.05 -3.06
N LEU A 150 -16.84 7.84 -2.66
CA LEU A 150 -17.66 7.56 -1.48
C LEU A 150 -16.92 6.61 -0.53
N ILE A 151 -17.29 6.62 0.75
CA ILE A 151 -17.12 5.45 1.62
C ILE A 151 -18.05 4.36 1.09
N SER A 152 -17.49 3.35 0.42
CA SER A 152 -18.26 2.24 -0.14
C SER A 152 -18.70 1.24 0.92
N SER A 153 -17.87 1.02 1.96
CA SER A 153 -18.18 0.14 3.09
C SER A 153 -17.16 0.34 4.21
N ILE A 154 -17.54 0.00 5.43
CA ILE A 154 -16.60 -0.13 6.56
C ILE A 154 -16.37 -1.62 6.75
N ARG A 155 -15.13 -2.07 6.62
CA ARG A 155 -14.75 -3.48 6.70
C ARG A 155 -14.03 -3.74 8.00
N GLU A 156 -14.44 -4.80 8.68
CA GLU A 156 -13.68 -5.38 9.80
C GLU A 156 -12.94 -6.60 9.27
N VAL A 157 -11.63 -6.62 9.46
CA VAL A 157 -10.72 -7.70 9.07
C VAL A 157 -10.19 -8.33 10.36
N CYS A 158 -10.19 -9.65 10.41
CA CYS A 158 -9.68 -10.42 11.54
C CYS A 158 -8.46 -11.22 11.12
N SER A 159 -7.53 -11.43 12.05
CA SER A 159 -6.51 -12.45 11.92
C SER A 159 -7.15 -13.85 11.90
N THR A 160 -6.70 -14.70 10.99
CA THR A 160 -7.14 -16.10 10.89
C THR A 160 -6.70 -16.95 12.09
N LYS A 161 -5.88 -16.41 12.99
CA LYS A 161 -5.41 -17.10 14.21
C LYS A 161 -6.47 -17.19 15.31
N ASP A 162 -7.48 -16.32 15.29
CA ASP A 162 -8.49 -16.23 16.35
C ASP A 162 -9.84 -16.86 15.97
N VAL A 163 -9.97 -17.26 14.70
CA VAL A 163 -11.13 -18.02 14.21
C VAL A 163 -10.85 -19.50 14.40
N SER A 164 -11.57 -20.12 15.34
CA SER A 164 -11.60 -21.58 15.50
C SER A 164 -13.03 -22.09 15.37
N GLU A 165 -13.21 -23.39 15.09
CA GLU A 165 -14.54 -24.01 15.04
C GLU A 165 -15.36 -23.78 16.32
N ASN A 166 -14.70 -23.52 17.45
CA ASN A 166 -15.31 -23.30 18.77
C ASN A 166 -15.45 -21.81 19.15
N ASN A 167 -14.94 -20.89 18.33
CA ASN A 167 -15.14 -19.45 18.49
C ASN A 167 -15.34 -18.78 17.12
N PRO A 168 -16.58 -18.76 16.59
CA PRO A 168 -16.88 -18.12 15.32
C PRO A 168 -16.96 -16.58 15.44
N SER A 169 -16.81 -16.03 16.66
CA SER A 169 -16.82 -14.59 16.86
C SER A 169 -15.49 -13.98 16.43
N CYS A 170 -15.58 -13.03 15.50
CA CYS A 170 -14.50 -12.32 14.84
C CYS A 170 -14.48 -10.90 15.41
N PRO A 171 -13.89 -10.65 16.58
CA PRO A 171 -13.70 -9.26 17.01
C PRO A 171 -12.77 -8.60 15.98
N GLY A 172 -13.27 -7.60 15.24
CA GLY A 172 -12.51 -6.93 14.19
C GLY A 172 -11.20 -6.33 14.72
N GLU A 173 -10.07 -6.98 14.44
CA GLU A 173 -8.76 -6.50 14.87
C GLU A 173 -8.29 -5.29 14.07
N LEU A 174 -8.77 -5.17 12.83
CA LEU A 174 -8.43 -4.12 11.90
C LEU A 174 -9.67 -3.60 11.18
N THR A 175 -9.95 -2.31 11.30
CA THR A 175 -11.00 -1.63 10.52
C THR A 175 -10.38 -0.98 9.29
N LEU A 176 -11.01 -1.19 8.13
CA LEU A 176 -10.65 -0.55 6.87
C LEU A 176 -11.84 0.24 6.32
N LEU A 177 -11.57 1.43 5.80
CA LEU A 177 -12.54 2.19 5.02
C LEU A 177 -12.41 1.76 3.56
N GLN A 178 -13.38 1.01 3.03
CA GLN A 178 -13.45 0.75 1.60
C GLN A 178 -13.95 2.02 0.90
N ILE A 179 -13.24 2.47 -0.12
CA ILE A 179 -13.55 3.72 -0.84
C ILE A 179 -13.68 3.46 -2.33
N SER A 180 -14.47 4.29 -3.00
CA SER A 180 -14.61 4.27 -4.46
C SER A 180 -13.73 5.31 -5.16
N ALA A 181 -13.06 6.20 -4.40
CA ALA A 181 -12.15 7.18 -5.00
C ALA A 181 -10.98 6.46 -5.68
N PRO A 182 -10.69 6.76 -6.97
CA PRO A 182 -9.54 6.21 -7.64
C PRO A 182 -8.23 6.61 -6.96
N ILE A 183 -7.46 5.61 -6.54
CA ILE A 183 -6.08 5.80 -6.06
C ILE A 183 -5.15 4.91 -6.86
N SER A 184 -3.86 5.21 -6.83
CA SER A 184 -2.83 4.42 -7.53
C SER A 184 -1.59 4.29 -6.65
N GLN A 185 -0.61 3.51 -7.08
CA GLN A 185 0.70 3.49 -6.45
C GLN A 185 1.22 4.93 -6.31
N GLY A 186 1.82 5.28 -5.16
CA GLY A 186 2.23 6.65 -4.82
C GLY A 186 1.16 7.46 -4.07
N SER A 187 -0.13 7.10 -4.18
CA SER A 187 -1.18 7.68 -3.32
C SER A 187 -1.17 7.13 -1.89
N SER A 188 -0.49 6.01 -1.61
CA SER A 188 -0.35 5.44 -0.27
C SER A 188 0.19 6.47 0.73
N GLY A 189 -0.46 6.59 1.88
CA GLY A 189 -0.14 7.53 2.95
C GLY A 189 -0.82 8.90 2.80
N GLY A 190 -1.55 9.11 1.72
CA GLY A 190 -2.27 10.36 1.44
C GLY A 190 -3.53 10.55 2.28
N PRO A 191 -3.96 11.80 2.50
CA PRO A 191 -5.17 12.08 3.25
C PRO A 191 -6.45 11.78 2.45
N LEU A 192 -7.42 11.17 3.14
CA LEU A 192 -8.81 11.03 2.72
C LEU A 192 -9.67 12.03 3.52
N PHE A 193 -10.25 13.02 2.84
CA PHE A 193 -11.03 14.08 3.43
C PHE A 193 -12.53 13.78 3.44
N ASN A 194 -13.22 14.19 4.50
CA ASN A 194 -14.68 14.33 4.51
C ASN A 194 -15.10 15.67 3.88
N VAL A 195 -16.42 15.89 3.79
CA VAL A 195 -16.99 17.10 3.17
C VAL A 195 -16.72 18.40 3.93
N VAL A 196 -16.22 18.36 5.18
CA VAL A 196 -15.83 19.58 5.92
C VAL A 196 -14.32 19.85 5.86
N GLY A 197 -13.56 19.04 5.12
CA GLY A 197 -12.12 19.21 4.93
C GLY A 197 -11.26 18.67 6.07
N GLU A 198 -11.80 17.76 6.89
CA GLU A 198 -11.04 17.02 7.90
C GLU A 198 -10.58 15.67 7.35
N VAL A 199 -9.39 15.23 7.76
CA VAL A 199 -8.84 13.93 7.36
C VAL A 199 -9.53 12.82 8.16
N VAL A 200 -10.27 11.96 7.48
CA VAL A 200 -10.99 10.82 8.08
C VAL A 200 -10.35 9.47 7.75
N GLY A 201 -9.39 9.44 6.82
CA GLY A 201 -8.58 8.25 6.57
C GLY A 201 -7.23 8.55 5.94
N VAL A 202 -6.40 7.51 5.86
CA VAL A 202 -5.10 7.50 5.19
C VAL A 202 -5.17 6.48 4.07
N THR A 203 -5.09 6.91 2.82
CA THR A 203 -5.20 6.00 1.66
C THR A 203 -4.08 4.97 1.69
N THR A 204 -4.40 3.70 1.48
CA THR A 204 -3.43 2.59 1.43
C THR A 204 -3.70 1.72 0.20
N ALA A 205 -2.77 0.82 -0.12
CA ALA A 205 -2.72 0.10 -1.39
C ALA A 205 -3.78 -1.01 -1.53
N ILE A 206 -3.83 -1.53 -2.76
CA ILE A 206 -5.01 -1.90 -3.55
C ILE A 206 -5.17 -3.43 -3.70
N ILE A 207 -6.41 -3.92 -3.75
CA ILE A 207 -6.72 -5.24 -4.35
C ILE A 207 -6.73 -5.04 -5.87
N ALA A 208 -5.67 -5.47 -6.56
CA ALA A 208 -5.43 -5.16 -7.98
C ALA A 208 -6.51 -5.66 -8.96
N GLN A 209 -7.40 -6.55 -8.54
CA GLN A 209 -8.41 -7.20 -9.39
C GLN A 209 -9.83 -6.65 -9.18
N GLY A 210 -10.04 -5.70 -8.27
CA GLY A 210 -11.32 -5.01 -8.08
C GLY A 210 -11.25 -3.59 -8.61
N GLN A 211 -11.83 -3.31 -9.78
CA GLN A 211 -11.99 -1.93 -10.24
C GLN A 211 -12.72 -1.12 -9.15
N LEU A 212 -12.13 -0.01 -8.70
CA LEU A 212 -12.65 0.86 -7.63
C LEU A 212 -12.83 0.18 -6.26
N ILE A 213 -12.11 -0.92 -5.97
CA ILE A 213 -12.00 -1.47 -4.62
C ILE A 213 -10.70 -0.98 -3.99
N ASN A 214 -10.80 0.19 -3.36
CA ASN A 214 -9.67 0.85 -2.70
C ASN A 214 -9.91 0.91 -1.20
N PHE A 215 -8.85 1.09 -0.42
CA PHE A 215 -8.93 1.13 1.04
C PHE A 215 -8.19 2.33 1.63
N ALA A 216 -8.65 2.74 2.80
CA ALA A 216 -7.98 3.70 3.65
C ALA A 216 -8.02 3.25 5.11
N MET A 217 -6.96 3.54 5.84
CA MET A 217 -6.88 3.35 7.28
C MET A 217 -7.67 4.47 7.98
N PRO A 218 -8.57 4.17 8.93
CA PRO A 218 -9.27 5.19 9.71
C PRO A 218 -8.31 6.17 10.38
N ALA A 219 -8.54 7.48 10.24
CA ALA A 219 -7.67 8.52 10.80
C ALA A 219 -7.59 8.49 12.33
N ASN A 220 -8.59 7.92 13.03
CA ASN A 220 -8.52 7.75 14.48
C ASN A 220 -7.34 6.87 14.92
N TYR A 221 -6.81 6.00 14.07
CA TYR A 221 -5.61 5.22 14.37
C TYR A 221 -4.34 6.07 14.50
N LEU A 222 -4.30 7.27 13.90
CA LEU A 222 -3.19 8.21 14.06
C LEU A 222 -3.18 8.90 15.44
N LYS A 223 -4.36 9.08 16.07
CA LYS A 223 -4.48 9.81 17.33
C LYS A 223 -3.56 9.27 18.43
N PRO A 224 -3.55 7.97 18.76
CA PRO A 224 -2.63 7.45 19.77
C PRO A 224 -1.15 7.62 19.40
N LEU A 225 -0.80 7.55 18.11
CA LEU A 225 0.57 7.75 17.63
C LEU A 225 1.06 9.20 17.78
N LEU A 226 0.13 10.16 17.91
CA LEU A 226 0.45 11.57 18.08
C LEU A 226 0.46 12.03 19.53
N LEU A 227 -0.14 11.28 20.46
CA LEU A 227 -0.25 11.66 21.88
C LEU A 227 1.07 11.54 22.64
N LYS A 228 1.84 10.47 22.37
CA LYS A 228 3.12 10.19 23.02
C LYS A 228 4.13 9.78 21.98
N GLN A 229 5.14 10.63 21.77
CA GLN A 229 6.18 10.41 20.78
C GLN A 229 7.32 9.61 21.41
N GLU A 230 7.71 8.51 20.76
CA GLU A 230 8.82 7.65 21.19
C GLU A 230 9.87 7.57 20.07
N PRO A 231 10.58 8.69 19.82
CA PRO A 231 11.40 8.82 18.63
C PRO A 231 12.52 7.79 18.59
N ILE A 232 12.61 7.09 17.46
CA ILE A 232 13.70 6.18 17.12
C ILE A 232 14.52 6.76 15.96
N THR A 233 15.81 6.42 15.94
CA THR A 233 16.69 6.86 14.85
C THR A 233 16.29 6.17 13.54
N LEU A 234 16.60 6.81 12.41
CA LEU A 234 16.36 6.21 11.10
C LEU A 234 17.16 4.93 10.89
N GLU A 235 18.35 4.83 11.48
CA GLU A 235 19.14 3.60 11.44
C GLU A 235 18.49 2.46 12.22
N ASP A 236 18.01 2.72 13.43
CA ASP A 236 17.36 1.70 14.26
C ASP A 236 16.02 1.29 13.65
N PHE A 237 15.26 2.25 13.13
CA PHE A 237 14.06 1.97 12.34
C PHE A 237 14.40 1.10 11.13
N ALA A 238 15.39 1.48 10.33
CA ALA A 238 15.80 0.71 9.16
C ALA A 238 16.28 -0.68 9.53
N LYS A 239 16.98 -0.87 10.66
CA LYS A 239 17.40 -2.19 11.15
C LYS A 239 16.22 -3.03 11.61
N ALA A 240 15.30 -2.46 12.38
CA ALA A 240 14.13 -3.16 12.92
C ALA A 240 13.08 -3.49 11.85
N THR A 241 13.04 -2.72 10.76
CA THR A 241 12.08 -2.88 9.66
C THR A 241 12.72 -3.40 8.38
N LYS A 242 14.05 -3.54 8.36
CA LYS A 242 14.74 -4.39 7.41
C LYS A 242 14.14 -5.77 7.58
N LYS A 243 13.61 -6.31 6.49
CA LYS A 243 13.20 -7.70 6.46
C LYS A 243 14.41 -8.54 6.86
N ASP A 244 14.41 -9.09 8.08
CA ASP A 244 15.41 -10.04 8.60
C ASP A 244 15.66 -11.12 7.55
N GLY A 245 16.72 -11.03 6.73
CA GLY A 245 17.14 -12.09 5.80
C GLY A 245 16.03 -12.71 4.92
N GLY A 246 14.86 -12.08 4.83
CA GLY A 246 13.69 -12.53 4.09
C GLY A 246 13.54 -11.77 2.77
N GLY A 247 14.40 -10.76 2.55
CA GLY A 247 14.58 -10.12 1.26
C GLY A 247 15.24 -11.08 0.28
N GLY A 248 14.78 -11.03 -0.98
CA GLY A 248 15.39 -11.72 -2.10
C GLY A 248 16.83 -11.25 -2.32
N GLY A 249 17.77 -11.87 -1.63
CA GLY A 249 19.05 -12.17 -2.24
C GLY A 249 18.85 -13.34 -3.17
N GLY A 250 19.36 -13.24 -4.39
CA GLY A 250 19.84 -14.39 -5.15
C GLY A 250 20.99 -15.08 -4.40
N GLY A 251 20.77 -15.47 -3.14
CA GLY A 251 21.48 -16.57 -2.55
C GLY A 251 20.96 -17.80 -3.25
N LYS A 252 21.84 -18.55 -3.90
CA LYS A 252 21.57 -19.94 -4.25
C LYS A 252 20.96 -20.60 -3.01
N LEU A 253 19.65 -20.82 -3.02
CA LEU A 253 19.10 -21.93 -2.29
C LEU A 253 19.83 -23.14 -2.86
N ASP A 254 20.55 -23.89 -2.03
CA ASP A 254 20.91 -25.27 -2.35
C ASP A 254 19.62 -26.12 -2.36
N ARG A 255 18.66 -25.74 -3.22
CA ARG A 255 17.47 -26.50 -3.53
C ARG A 255 17.56 -26.85 -5.00
N ALA A 256 17.55 -28.15 -5.28
CA ALA A 256 17.32 -28.64 -6.62
C ALA A 256 15.98 -28.07 -7.10
N PRO A 257 15.93 -27.35 -8.24
CA PRO A 257 14.68 -26.81 -8.76
C PRO A 257 13.69 -27.94 -9.02
N TYR A 258 12.42 -27.72 -8.74
CA TYR A 258 11.41 -28.79 -8.85
C TYR A 258 11.29 -29.34 -10.29
N ALA A 259 11.57 -28.50 -11.29
CA ALA A 259 11.58 -28.88 -12.70
C ALA A 259 12.64 -28.10 -13.51
N LYS A 260 13.92 -28.19 -13.11
CA LYS A 260 15.04 -27.42 -13.71
C LYS A 260 15.12 -27.54 -15.25
N ASP A 261 14.85 -28.72 -15.79
CA ASP A 261 14.96 -29.01 -17.23
C ASP A 261 13.59 -28.99 -17.96
N GLY A 262 12.54 -28.56 -17.25
CA GLY A 262 11.15 -28.64 -17.64
C GLY A 262 10.54 -30.04 -17.50
N PHE A 263 9.21 -30.13 -17.52
CA PHE A 263 8.54 -31.43 -17.56
C PHE A 263 8.71 -32.10 -18.93
N ALA A 264 8.56 -33.42 -18.97
CA ALA A 264 8.49 -34.15 -20.23
C ALA A 264 7.31 -33.65 -21.08
N VAL A 265 7.48 -33.57 -22.41
CA VAL A 265 6.42 -33.14 -23.34
C VAL A 265 5.15 -34.00 -23.18
N ALA A 266 5.31 -35.25 -22.77
CA ALA A 266 4.24 -36.20 -22.45
C ALA A 266 3.26 -35.69 -21.36
N VAL A 267 3.62 -34.67 -20.58
CA VAL A 267 2.69 -34.01 -19.64
C VAL A 267 1.44 -33.46 -20.34
N TYR A 268 1.56 -33.15 -21.63
CA TYR A 268 0.48 -32.67 -22.50
C TYR A 268 -0.16 -33.78 -23.34
N ASP A 269 0.14 -35.06 -23.09
CA ASP A 269 -0.51 -36.16 -23.80
C ASP A 269 -2.01 -36.17 -23.54
N GLY A 270 -2.78 -36.18 -24.63
CA GLY A 270 -4.24 -36.09 -24.59
C GLY A 270 -4.80 -34.68 -24.32
N CYS A 271 -3.97 -33.64 -24.20
CA CYS A 271 -4.44 -32.26 -24.22
C CYS A 271 -4.75 -31.79 -25.65
N LYS A 272 -5.87 -31.09 -25.83
CA LYS A 272 -6.15 -30.31 -27.04
C LYS A 272 -5.34 -29.00 -27.04
N ALA A 273 -5.12 -28.42 -28.22
CA ALA A 273 -4.27 -27.23 -28.36
C ALA A 273 -4.83 -25.99 -27.63
N ASP A 274 -6.15 -25.83 -27.60
CA ASP A 274 -6.86 -24.80 -26.82
C ASP A 274 -6.65 -24.99 -25.32
N GLN A 275 -6.75 -26.23 -24.82
CA GLN A 275 -6.50 -26.54 -23.41
C GLN A 275 -5.06 -26.22 -22.98
N ILE A 276 -4.07 -26.46 -23.85
CA ILE A 276 -2.67 -26.10 -23.58
C ILE A 276 -2.51 -24.58 -23.56
N ALA A 277 -3.14 -23.86 -24.50
CA ALA A 277 -3.11 -22.40 -24.54
C ALA A 277 -3.75 -21.79 -23.28
N ASP A 278 -4.86 -22.35 -22.80
CA ASP A 278 -5.55 -21.89 -21.58
C ASP A 278 -4.69 -22.10 -20.33
N VAL A 279 -3.97 -23.22 -20.24
CA VAL A 279 -3.02 -23.51 -19.16
C VAL A 279 -1.83 -22.56 -19.21
N VAL A 280 -1.22 -22.37 -20.38
CA VAL A 280 -0.09 -21.44 -20.58
C VAL A 280 -0.50 -20.03 -20.17
N LYS A 281 -1.63 -19.54 -20.68
CA LYS A 281 -2.15 -18.21 -20.35
C LYS A 281 -2.42 -18.07 -18.85
N SER A 282 -3.06 -19.05 -18.23
CA SER A 282 -3.34 -19.01 -16.79
C SER A 282 -2.06 -18.93 -15.95
N ILE A 283 -0.99 -19.62 -16.38
CA ILE A 283 0.32 -19.58 -15.73
C ILE A 283 1.01 -18.22 -15.95
N GLU A 284 1.01 -17.69 -17.18
CA GLU A 284 1.61 -16.40 -17.51
C GLU A 284 0.92 -15.25 -16.75
N ASP A 285 -0.40 -15.25 -16.73
CA ASP A 285 -1.21 -14.28 -15.95
C ASP A 285 -0.87 -14.39 -14.45
N ALA A 286 -0.74 -15.62 -13.91
CA ALA A 286 -0.37 -15.83 -12.52
C ALA A 286 1.00 -15.22 -12.22
N ILE A 287 1.98 -15.48 -13.10
CA ILE A 287 3.36 -14.99 -12.99
C ILE A 287 3.41 -13.48 -13.02
N GLU A 288 2.72 -12.86 -13.99
CA GLU A 288 2.68 -11.41 -14.18
C GLU A 288 2.15 -10.71 -12.93
N ILE A 289 1.14 -11.29 -12.27
CA ILE A 289 0.55 -10.73 -11.06
C ILE A 289 1.37 -11.09 -9.82
N GLY A 290 1.83 -12.33 -9.69
CA GLY A 290 2.45 -12.86 -8.48
C GLY A 290 3.93 -12.52 -8.32
N ALA A 291 4.70 -12.40 -9.40
CA ALA A 291 6.13 -12.11 -9.30
C ALA A 291 6.42 -10.70 -8.72
N PRO A 292 5.69 -9.64 -9.09
CA PRO A 292 5.82 -8.33 -8.43
C PRO A 292 5.51 -8.37 -6.92
N LEU A 293 4.51 -9.17 -6.50
CA LEU A 293 4.17 -9.37 -5.09
C LEU A 293 5.33 -10.04 -4.34
N TYR A 294 5.94 -11.05 -4.96
CA TYR A 294 7.13 -11.70 -4.40
C TYR A 294 8.29 -10.71 -4.23
N ASN A 295 8.57 -9.91 -5.27
CA ASN A 295 9.70 -8.99 -5.29
C ASN A 295 9.56 -7.87 -4.25
N ARG A 296 8.34 -7.38 -4.00
CA ARG A 296 8.06 -6.44 -2.89
C ARG A 296 7.93 -7.12 -1.52
N GLY A 297 8.16 -8.43 -1.48
CA GLY A 297 8.14 -9.33 -0.31
C GLY A 297 6.76 -9.52 0.33
N ASP A 298 5.71 -9.40 -0.46
CA ASP A 298 4.35 -9.88 -0.18
C ASP A 298 4.26 -11.34 -0.64
N ILE A 299 5.05 -12.18 0.02
CA ILE A 299 5.35 -13.55 -0.42
C ILE A 299 4.12 -14.46 -0.25
N GLU A 300 3.32 -14.25 0.78
CA GLU A 300 2.07 -14.99 0.96
C GLU A 300 1.10 -14.67 -0.18
N ALA A 301 0.87 -13.39 -0.52
CA ALA A 301 -0.04 -13.07 -1.62
C ALA A 301 0.44 -13.64 -2.97
N CYS A 302 1.75 -13.60 -3.25
CA CYS A 302 2.34 -14.29 -4.39
C CYS A 302 1.97 -15.78 -4.39
N TYR A 303 2.21 -16.47 -3.27
CA TYR A 303 1.89 -17.88 -3.13
C TYR A 303 0.40 -18.15 -3.33
N ARG A 304 -0.49 -17.36 -2.73
CA ARG A 304 -1.95 -17.56 -2.85
C ARG A 304 -2.45 -17.41 -4.27
N ILE A 305 -1.86 -16.51 -5.07
CA ILE A 305 -2.16 -16.39 -6.50
C ILE A 305 -1.72 -17.64 -7.26
N TYR A 306 -0.50 -18.11 -7.00
CA TYR A 306 0.01 -19.29 -7.66
C TYR A 306 -0.78 -20.55 -7.26
N GLU A 307 -1.10 -20.70 -5.98
CA GLU A 307 -1.96 -21.76 -5.43
C GLU A 307 -3.36 -21.73 -6.05
N GLY A 308 -3.96 -20.54 -6.20
CA GLY A 308 -5.28 -20.38 -6.82
C GLY A 308 -5.30 -20.88 -8.27
N VAL A 309 -4.26 -20.56 -9.05
CA VAL A 309 -4.15 -21.05 -10.43
C VAL A 309 -3.88 -22.55 -10.46
N ALA A 310 -3.01 -23.07 -9.60
CA ALA A 310 -2.77 -24.52 -9.50
C ALA A 310 -4.06 -25.30 -9.20
N ARG A 311 -4.84 -24.88 -8.20
CA ARG A 311 -6.13 -25.50 -7.84
C ARG A 311 -7.16 -25.36 -8.96
N LYS A 312 -7.24 -24.19 -9.61
CA LYS A 312 -8.14 -23.98 -10.74
C LYS A 312 -7.82 -24.92 -11.89
N VAL A 313 -6.54 -25.09 -12.25
CA VAL A 313 -6.13 -25.96 -13.35
C VAL A 313 -6.31 -27.44 -12.99
N GLU A 314 -5.98 -27.84 -11.76
CA GLU A 314 -6.22 -29.19 -11.24
C GLU A 314 -7.71 -29.57 -11.32
N GLN A 315 -8.61 -28.64 -10.96
CA GLN A 315 -10.06 -28.84 -10.97
C GLN A 315 -10.70 -28.62 -12.35
N SER A 316 -9.96 -28.06 -13.31
CA SER A 316 -10.44 -27.79 -14.67
C SER A 316 -10.43 -29.03 -15.58
N GLY A 317 -10.94 -28.87 -16.80
CA GLY A 317 -10.85 -29.86 -17.88
C GLY A 317 -9.45 -30.05 -18.49
N ALA A 318 -8.38 -29.58 -17.86
CA ALA A 318 -7.01 -29.81 -18.32
C ALA A 318 -6.67 -31.32 -18.38
N CYS A 319 -5.75 -31.71 -19.27
CA CYS A 319 -5.42 -33.12 -19.43
C CYS A 319 -4.77 -33.72 -18.17
N LYS A 320 -4.85 -35.05 -18.08
CA LYS A 320 -4.46 -35.82 -16.89
C LYS A 320 -3.03 -35.53 -16.42
N GLY A 321 -2.08 -35.37 -17.35
CA GLY A 321 -0.68 -35.06 -17.02
C GLY A 321 -0.53 -33.69 -16.35
N VAL A 322 -1.13 -32.65 -16.90
CA VAL A 322 -1.11 -31.29 -16.34
C VAL A 322 -1.78 -31.24 -14.96
N ARG A 323 -2.93 -31.90 -14.79
CA ARG A 323 -3.60 -31.98 -13.48
C ARG A 323 -2.76 -32.70 -12.44
N GLY A 324 -2.10 -33.80 -12.84
CA GLY A 324 -1.17 -34.53 -11.97
C GLY A 324 -0.04 -33.65 -11.46
N VAL A 325 0.60 -32.88 -12.36
CA VAL A 325 1.67 -31.95 -11.97
C VAL A 325 1.20 -30.91 -10.95
N PHE A 326 -0.02 -30.36 -11.13
CA PHE A 326 -0.57 -29.40 -10.17
C PHE A 326 -0.99 -30.03 -8.83
N GLY A 327 -1.57 -31.23 -8.85
CA GLY A 327 -1.87 -31.98 -7.63
C GLY A 327 -0.60 -32.32 -6.84
N ASP A 328 0.44 -32.79 -7.53
CA ASP A 328 1.72 -33.16 -6.91
C ASP A 328 2.40 -31.96 -6.23
N VAL A 329 2.42 -30.79 -6.89
CA VAL A 329 3.00 -29.59 -6.26
C VAL A 329 2.14 -29.10 -5.09
N LEU A 330 0.81 -29.19 -5.16
CA LEU A 330 -0.10 -28.80 -4.07
C LEU A 330 0.12 -29.66 -2.82
N LEU A 331 0.20 -30.98 -2.97
CA LEU A 331 0.52 -31.91 -1.89
C LEU A 331 1.91 -31.66 -1.30
N LYS A 332 2.88 -31.28 -2.15
CA LYS A 332 4.24 -30.98 -1.72
C LYS A 332 4.35 -29.69 -0.91
N VAL A 333 3.60 -28.64 -1.26
CA VAL A 333 3.68 -27.34 -0.56
C VAL A 333 2.82 -27.27 0.70
N GLU A 334 1.80 -28.12 0.82
CA GLU A 334 0.90 -28.17 1.96
C GLU A 334 1.62 -28.27 3.32
N PRO A 335 2.57 -29.20 3.53
CA PRO A 335 3.28 -29.34 4.81
C PRO A 335 4.38 -28.27 5.03
N MET A 336 4.67 -27.40 4.06
CA MET A 336 5.73 -26.40 4.22
C MET A 336 5.29 -25.30 5.19
N ALA A 337 6.19 -24.85 6.06
CA ALA A 337 5.90 -23.78 7.03
C ALA A 337 6.06 -22.37 6.43
N ASP A 338 6.92 -22.19 5.41
CA ASP A 338 7.29 -20.88 4.87
C ASP A 338 6.70 -20.59 3.48
N PHE A 339 6.04 -19.44 3.32
CA PHE A 339 5.45 -19.03 2.04
C PHE A 339 6.50 -18.81 0.94
N LYS A 340 7.75 -18.52 1.31
CA LYS A 340 8.86 -18.33 0.35
C LYS A 340 9.14 -19.60 -0.43
N GLY A 341 9.27 -20.72 0.28
CA GLY A 341 9.46 -22.03 -0.30
C GLY A 341 8.24 -22.50 -1.08
N LYS A 342 7.03 -22.21 -0.58
CA LYS A 342 5.80 -22.55 -1.32
C LYS A 342 5.70 -21.80 -2.65
N ALA A 343 5.98 -20.49 -2.66
CA ALA A 343 5.96 -19.66 -3.86
C ALA A 343 7.01 -20.13 -4.90
N TRP A 344 8.23 -20.47 -4.47
CA TRP A 344 9.26 -21.01 -5.37
C TRP A 344 8.91 -22.38 -5.93
N ALA A 345 8.37 -23.30 -5.12
CA ALA A 345 7.94 -24.61 -5.61
C ALA A 345 6.84 -24.49 -6.68
N MET A 346 5.91 -23.55 -6.48
CA MET A 346 4.89 -23.21 -7.48
C MET A 346 5.50 -22.57 -8.74
N ARG A 347 6.44 -21.63 -8.57
CA ARG A 347 7.12 -20.96 -9.67
C ARG A 347 7.91 -21.93 -10.55
N ASP A 348 8.68 -22.83 -9.94
CA ASP A 348 9.43 -23.87 -10.65
C ASP A 348 8.49 -24.79 -11.45
N THR A 349 7.31 -25.09 -10.89
CA THR A 349 6.29 -25.90 -11.57
C THR A 349 5.73 -25.17 -12.79
N PHE A 350 5.42 -23.88 -12.64
CA PHE A 350 4.98 -23.03 -13.75
C PHE A 350 6.02 -22.96 -14.86
N ASP A 351 7.27 -22.61 -14.54
CA ASP A 351 8.35 -22.52 -15.52
C ASP A 351 8.59 -23.87 -16.22
N GLY A 352 8.51 -24.98 -15.47
CA GLY A 352 8.66 -26.31 -16.03
C GLY A 352 7.56 -26.69 -17.03
N LEU A 353 6.31 -26.28 -16.78
CA LEU A 353 5.18 -26.48 -17.69
C LEU A 353 5.29 -25.59 -18.92
N LEU A 354 5.69 -24.32 -18.77
CA LEU A 354 5.93 -23.41 -19.90
C LEU A 354 7.04 -23.92 -20.83
N ILE A 355 8.12 -24.48 -20.28
CA ILE A 355 9.18 -25.12 -21.07
C ILE A 355 8.62 -26.32 -21.84
N ALA A 356 7.83 -27.18 -21.19
CA ALA A 356 7.21 -28.34 -21.84
C ALA A 356 6.23 -27.90 -22.95
N ALA A 357 5.48 -26.82 -22.76
CA ALA A 357 4.53 -26.29 -23.75
C ALA A 357 5.25 -25.74 -24.99
N LYS A 358 6.38 -25.04 -24.80
CA LYS A 358 7.23 -24.57 -25.89
C LYS A 358 7.78 -25.75 -26.70
N LYS A 359 8.31 -26.79 -26.04
CA LYS A 359 8.79 -28.02 -26.70
C LYS A 359 7.66 -28.76 -27.44
N TRP A 360 6.46 -28.82 -26.85
CA TRP A 360 5.28 -29.42 -27.48
C TRP A 360 4.88 -28.67 -28.76
N ALA A 361 4.89 -27.33 -28.74
CA ALA A 361 4.57 -26.51 -29.90
C ALA A 361 5.59 -26.69 -31.05
N SER A 362 6.88 -26.83 -30.74
CA SER A 362 7.95 -27.07 -31.72
C SER A 362 7.91 -28.45 -32.37
N ASN A 363 7.29 -29.45 -31.71
CA ASN A 363 7.17 -30.82 -32.23
C ASN A 363 5.92 -31.04 -33.10
N LYS A 364 5.10 -30.00 -33.35
CA LYS A 364 3.99 -30.13 -34.30
C LYS A 364 4.57 -30.34 -35.71
N PRO A 365 4.25 -31.44 -36.41
CA PRO A 365 4.61 -31.55 -37.82
C PRO A 365 3.96 -30.38 -38.55
N THR A 366 4.78 -29.57 -39.22
CA THR A 366 4.30 -28.56 -40.17
C THR A 366 3.42 -29.31 -41.17
N LYS A 367 2.11 -29.08 -41.13
CA LYS A 367 1.21 -29.49 -42.21
C LYS A 367 1.70 -28.76 -43.47
N LYS A 368 2.41 -29.49 -44.33
CA LYS A 368 2.56 -29.16 -45.75
C LYS A 368 1.24 -29.38 -46.46
#